data_AF-A0A962TL71-F1
#
_entry.id   AF-A0A962TL71-F1
#
_cell.length_a   1.000
_cell.length_b   1.000
_cell.length_c   1.000
_cell.angle_alpha   90.00
_cell.angle_beta   90.00
_cell.angle_gamma   90.00
#
_symmetry.space_group_name_H-M   'P 1'
#
loop_
_entity.id
_entity.type
_entity.pdbx_description
1 polymer ?
#
loop_
_entity_poly.entity_id
_entity_poly.type
_entity_poly.pdbx_seq_one_letter_code
_entity_poly.pdbx_strand_id
1 'polypeptide(L)' 'MNDPALFGIRHHGPGSARSVLKALTERQPDLILVEGPPDAQNLLPLAADPGMKPPVALLIYDPAEPRRAVYYPF' A
#
# COMPACT_ATOMS: atom_id res chain seq x y z
N MET A 1 -16.00 20.31 4.73
CA MET A 1 -14.90 19.38 4.39
C MET A 1 -15.49 18.34 3.47
N ASN A 2 -14.85 18.05 2.34
CA ASN A 2 -15.27 16.93 1.49
C ASN A 2 -14.98 15.62 2.22
N ASP A 3 -15.90 14.66 2.12
CA ASP A 3 -15.66 13.32 2.66
C ASP A 3 -14.51 12.64 1.92
N PRO A 4 -13.65 11.87 2.62
CA PRO A 4 -12.57 11.13 1.98
C PRO A 4 -13.12 10.09 1.01
N ALA A 5 -12.48 9.95 -0.15
CA ALA A 5 -12.78 8.87 -1.07
C ALA A 5 -12.12 7.58 -0.59
N LEU A 6 -12.93 6.54 -0.34
CA LEU A 6 -12.43 5.23 0.09
C LEU A 6 -12.33 4.27 -1.10
N PHE A 7 -11.14 3.72 -1.31
CA PHE A 7 -10.87 2.72 -2.35
C PHE A 7 -10.55 1.38 -1.69
N GLY A 8 -11.57 0.55 -1.45
CA GLY A 8 -11.38 -0.80 -0.93
C GLY A 8 -10.77 -1.72 -1.99
N ILE A 9 -9.53 -2.16 -1.81
CA ILE A 9 -8.88 -3.15 -2.67
C ILE A 9 -8.90 -4.49 -1.93
N ARG A 10 -9.58 -5.48 -2.50
CA ARG A 10 -9.63 -6.87 -1.96
C ARG A 10 -8.70 -7.83 -2.69
N HIS A 11 -8.16 -7.38 -3.83
CA HIS A 11 -7.24 -8.14 -4.67
C HIS A 11 -6.39 -7.16 -5.48
N HIS A 12 -5.07 -7.22 -5.31
CA HIS A 12 -4.10 -6.41 -6.08
C HIS A 12 -3.81 -7.04 -7.43
N GLY A 13 -4.86 -7.12 -8.24
CA GLY A 13 -4.76 -7.48 -9.64
C GLY A 13 -4.44 -6.27 -10.53
N PRO A 14 -3.95 -6.50 -11.76
CA PRO A 14 -3.69 -5.42 -12.72
C PRO A 14 -4.94 -4.60 -13.07
N GLY A 15 -6.14 -5.17 -12.92
CA GLY A 15 -7.41 -4.45 -13.06
C GLY A 15 -7.62 -3.42 -11.94
N SER A 16 -7.45 -3.82 -10.68
CA SER A 16 -7.58 -2.94 -9.51
C SER A 16 -6.60 -1.78 -9.59
N ALA A 17 -5.33 -2.06 -9.95
CA ALA A 17 -4.30 -1.04 -10.11
C ALA A 17 -4.69 0.02 -11.17
N ARG A 18 -5.21 -0.40 -12.33
CA ARG A 18 -5.69 0.52 -13.37
C ARG A 18 -6.89 1.34 -12.92
N SER A 19 -7.83 0.74 -12.19
CA SER A 19 -9.02 1.44 -11.67
C SER A 19 -8.65 2.51 -10.63
N VAL A 20 -7.74 2.19 -9.71
CA VAL A 20 -7.24 3.15 -8.72
C VAL A 20 -6.48 4.27 -9.42
N LEU A 21 -5.60 3.95 -10.37
CA LEU A 21 -4.88 4.96 -11.16
C LEU A 21 -5.83 5.91 -11.89
N LYS A 22 -6.89 5.37 -12.51
CA LYS A 22 -7.92 6.18 -13.18
C LYS A 22 -8.60 7.11 -12.18
N ALA A 23 -9.03 6.59 -11.04
CA ALA A 23 -9.71 7.37 -10.01
C ALA A 23 -8.81 8.48 -9.42
N LEU A 24 -7.53 8.19 -9.18
CA LEU A 24 -6.56 9.19 -8.71
C LEU A 24 -6.30 10.27 -9.76
N THR A 25 -6.19 9.87 -11.04
CA THR A 25 -6.04 10.81 -12.16
C THR A 25 -7.21 11.78 -12.25
N GLU A 26 -8.44 11.28 -12.10
CA GLU A 26 -9.66 12.09 -12.16
C GLU A 26 -9.83 13.01 -10.94
N ARG A 27 -9.42 12.55 -9.76
CA ARG A 27 -9.65 13.27 -8.50
C ARG A 27 -8.54 14.25 -8.12
N GLN A 28 -7.31 14.02 -8.57
CA GLN A 28 -6.13 14.82 -8.22
C GLN A 28 -6.05 15.16 -6.71
N PRO A 29 -6.06 14.16 -5.81
CA PRO A 29 -6.05 14.44 -4.38
C PRO A 29 -4.70 15.01 -3.94
N ASP A 30 -4.72 15.96 -2.99
CA ASP A 30 -3.51 16.50 -2.37
C ASP A 30 -2.79 15.48 -1.45
N LEU A 31 -3.54 14.50 -0.92
CA LEU A 31 -3.04 13.51 0.02
C LEU A 31 -3.65 12.13 -0.25
N ILE A 32 -2.81 11.09 -0.16
CA ILE A 32 -3.23 9.69 -0.22
C ILE A 32 -2.90 9.04 1.12
N LEU A 33 -3.89 8.42 1.75
CA LEU A 33 -3.69 7.54 2.90
C LEU A 33 -3.73 6.09 2.43
N VAL A 34 -2.68 5.34 2.75
CA VAL A 34 -2.59 3.91 2.48
C VAL A 34 -2.61 3.19 3.82
N GLU A 35 -3.56 2.27 4.00
CA GLU A 35 -3.58 1.42 5.19
C GLU A 35 -2.35 0.49 5.19
N GLY A 36 -1.69 0.40 6.33
CA GLY A 36 -0.50 -0.41 6.52
C GLY A 36 -0.52 -1.11 7.87
N PRO A 37 0.25 -2.20 8.02
CA PRO A 37 0.32 -2.94 9.27
C PRO A 37 1.06 -2.13 10.32
N PRO A 38 0.58 -2.09 11.58
CA PRO A 38 1.22 -1.32 12.66
C PRO A 38 2.66 -1.79 12.93
N ASP A 39 2.93 -3.09 12.76
CA ASP A 39 4.26 -3.67 12.96
C ASP A 39 5.33 -3.15 11.98
N ALA A 40 4.91 -2.59 10.84
CA ALA A 40 5.81 -2.03 9.84
C ALA A 40 6.10 -0.53 10.05
N GLN A 41 5.62 0.09 11.13
CA GLN A 41 5.84 1.52 11.41
C GLN A 41 7.32 1.92 11.32
N ASN A 42 8.21 1.08 11.85
CA ASN A 42 9.66 1.33 11.84
C ASN A 42 10.30 1.19 10.45
N LEU A 43 9.57 0.63 9.47
CA LEU A 43 10.02 0.48 8.09
C LEU A 43 9.61 1.68 7.21
N LEU A 44 8.69 2.54 7.66
CA LEU A 44 8.26 3.72 6.91
C LEU A 44 9.41 4.61 6.41
N PRO A 45 10.51 4.83 7.18
CA PRO A 45 11.65 5.59 6.68
C PRO A 45 12.27 5.01 5.40
N LEU A 46 12.19 3.69 5.19
CA LEU A 46 12.68 3.06 3.96
C LEU A 46 11.88 3.53 2.74
N ALA A 47 10.56 3.75 2.87
CA ALA A 47 9.73 4.23 1.77
C ALA A 47 10.08 5.66 1.33
N ALA A 48 10.69 6.45 2.23
CA ALA A 48 11.18 7.79 1.95
C ALA A 48 12.66 7.81 1.49
N ASP A 49 13.34 6.66 1.48
CA ASP A 49 14.73 6.56 1.04
C ASP A 49 14.85 6.88 -0.46
N PRO A 50 15.70 7.84 -0.89
CA PRO A 50 15.85 8.20 -2.31
C PRO A 50 16.35 7.05 -3.20
N GLY A 51 17.00 6.03 -2.64
CA GLY A 51 17.44 4.83 -3.32
C GLY A 51 16.35 3.75 -3.47
N MET A 52 15.20 3.91 -2.81
CA MET A 52 14.05 3.00 -2.93
C MET A 52 13.48 3.04 -4.36
N LYS A 53 13.42 1.89 -5.01
CA LYS A 53 12.88 1.74 -6.38
C LYS A 53 11.65 0.82 -6.38
N PRO A 54 10.43 1.36 -6.53
CA PRO A 54 9.23 0.55 -6.75
C PRO A 54 9.30 -0.32 -8.02
N PRO A 55 8.54 -1.43 -8.10
CA PRO A 55 7.57 -1.90 -7.10
C PRO A 55 8.24 -2.62 -5.93
N VAL A 56 7.84 -2.24 -4.71
CA VAL A 56 8.24 -2.90 -3.46
C VAL A 56 7.00 -3.30 -2.67
N ALA A 57 7.11 -4.36 -1.88
CA ALA A 57 6.07 -4.83 -0.98
C ALA A 57 6.64 -5.00 0.42
N LEU A 58 5.81 -4.78 1.45
CA LEU A 58 6.17 -5.11 2.82
C LEU A 58 5.82 -6.57 3.08
N LEU A 59 6.79 -7.36 3.49
CA LEU A 59 6.60 -8.74 3.92
C LEU A 59 6.51 -8.79 5.45
N ILE A 60 5.40 -9.29 5.96
CA ILE A 60 5.26 -9.63 7.38
C ILE A 60 5.14 -11.14 7.47
N TYR A 61 5.92 -11.74 8.36
CA TYR A 61 5.91 -13.17 8.60
C TYR A 61 6.21 -13.48 10.07
N ASP A 62 5.75 -14.64 10.52
CA ASP A 62 6.18 -15.20 11.80
C ASP A 62 7.58 -15.81 11.66
N PRO A 63 8.61 -15.36 12.41
CA PRO A 63 9.94 -15.94 12.33
C PRO A 63 10.01 -17.42 12.70
N ALA A 64 9.11 -17.91 13.56
CA ALA A 64 9.04 -19.32 13.94
C ALA A 64 8.29 -20.15 12.88
N GLU A 65 7.35 -19.54 12.16
CA GLU A 65 6.57 -20.17 11.10
C GLU A 65 6.55 -19.33 9.81
N PRO A 66 7.64 -19.27 9.02
CA PRO A 66 7.75 -18.36 7.87
C PRO A 66 6.70 -18.55 6.77
N ARG A 67 5.99 -19.69 6.77
CA ARG A 67 4.85 -19.94 5.86
C ARG A 67 3.64 -19.09 6.20
N ARG A 68 3.53 -18.59 7.44
CA ARG A 68 2.52 -17.63 7.87
C ARG A 68 3.02 -16.24 7.54
N ALA A 69 2.77 -15.83 6.30
CA ALA A 69 3.25 -14.58 5.76
C ALA A 69 2.17 -13.84 4.96
N VAL A 70 2.27 -12.52 4.92
CA VAL A 70 1.43 -11.63 4.09
C VAL A 70 2.30 -10.58 3.42
N TYR A 71 1.89 -10.16 2.21
CA TYR A 71 2.51 -9.08 1.47
C TYR A 71 1.56 -7.89 1.43
N TYR A 72 2.03 -6.72 1.86
CA TYR A 72 1.29 -5.47 1.74
C TYR A 72 1.78 -4.64 0.54
N PRO A 73 0.88 -3.84 -0.06
CA PRO A 73 -0.56 -3.77 0.24
C PRO A 73 -1.33 -4.98 -0.32
N PHE A 74 -2.29 -5.55 0.43
CA PHE A 74 -3.26 -6.56 -0.05
C PHE A 74 -4.69 -6.04 -0.16
#